data_AF-A0A349JZZ7-F1
#
_entry.id   AF-A0A349JZZ7-F1
#
_cell.length_a   1.000
_cell.length_b   1.000
_cell.length_c   1.000
_cell.angle_alpha   90.00
_cell.angle_beta   90.00
_cell.angle_gamma   90.00
#
_symmetry.space_group_name_H-M   'P 1'
#
loop_
_entity.id
_entity.type
_entity.pdbx_description
1 polymer ?
#
loop_
_entity_poly.entity_id
_entity_poly.type
_entity_poly.pdbx_seq_one_letter_code
_entity_poly.pdbx_strand_id
1 'polypeptide(L)'
;MLASATLAALIPWICAQQEIGFIEKFALADDRGEALKQLIPGTEDYYYFHALHYQNTRQDRQLADILTQWHKRFPKSSLRNLILNREALINYPRDPKNSLEHIRRELKLQFSHQQEGKARAREFPSVLKQEELSWNKFLADALRGIQTLQNITRNEFFALLTSGHALTGAQRRDLLSRADNPDLPGLIALILEDLKSKESRGFGEFNIHRALTIAQLDELRGGRKDLLLNANYVHTYLAKLRPGADANPAASPEVRKAYLERAWKFVSQLGPSFNSLKAHLLYQRLVFDYSQGVHDADRFMTYVKLPRRAPYVHPDWARKERELWRHPANLGQNFR
;
A
#
# COMPACT_ATOMS: atom_id res chain seq x y z
N MET A 1 -2.43 18.60 -67.51
CA MET A 1 -2.34 17.43 -66.60
C MET A 1 -0.94 16.86 -66.78
N LEU A 2 0.00 17.14 -65.86
CA LEU A 2 0.38 16.25 -64.73
C LEU A 2 0.75 14.85 -65.24
N ALA A 3 1.90 14.25 -64.96
CA ALA A 3 3.04 14.58 -64.11
C ALA A 3 4.16 13.55 -64.41
N SER A 4 5.41 13.95 -64.09
CA SER A 4 6.49 13.19 -63.40
C SER A 4 6.84 11.73 -63.76
N ALA A 5 8.05 11.22 -63.52
CA ALA A 5 9.41 11.73 -63.34
C ALA A 5 10.33 10.51 -63.09
N THR A 6 11.64 10.78 -63.05
CA THR A 6 12.69 10.08 -62.29
C THR A 6 13.33 8.80 -62.88
N LEU A 7 14.44 9.05 -63.57
CA LEU A 7 15.60 8.17 -63.69
C LEU A 7 16.28 8.05 -62.32
N ALA A 8 16.49 6.83 -61.83
CA ALA A 8 17.22 6.58 -60.58
C ALA A 8 18.72 6.86 -60.77
N ALA A 9 19.27 7.77 -59.97
CA ALA A 9 20.70 8.03 -59.85
C ALA A 9 21.37 6.93 -59.02
N LEU A 10 22.28 6.18 -59.64
CA LEU A 10 23.15 5.17 -59.03
C LEU A 10 24.54 5.77 -58.74
N ILE A 11 24.66 6.67 -57.76
CA ILE A 11 25.95 7.01 -57.10
C ILE A 11 25.60 7.47 -55.68
N PRO A 12 25.81 6.63 -54.63
CA PRO A 12 26.98 6.84 -53.78
C PRO A 12 27.45 5.54 -53.08
N TRP A 13 28.40 4.82 -53.67
CA TRP A 13 29.09 3.69 -53.01
C TRP A 13 30.61 3.68 -53.28
N ILE A 14 31.20 4.86 -53.54
CA ILE A 14 32.64 4.98 -53.82
C ILE A 14 33.41 5.67 -52.67
N CYS A 15 32.79 6.56 -51.88
CA CYS A 15 33.52 7.29 -50.81
C CYS A 15 33.95 6.39 -49.63
N ALA A 16 33.10 5.50 -49.13
CA ALA A 16 33.45 4.65 -47.97
C ALA A 16 34.51 3.59 -48.32
N GLN A 17 34.58 3.15 -49.57
CA GLN A 17 35.56 2.16 -50.04
C GLN A 17 36.93 2.80 -50.32
N GLN A 18 36.97 4.12 -50.62
CA GLN A 18 38.20 4.91 -50.69
C GLN A 18 38.82 5.18 -49.30
N GLU A 19 38.01 5.45 -48.27
CA GLU A 19 38.52 5.69 -46.91
C GLU A 19 39.22 4.46 -46.31
N ILE A 20 38.60 3.27 -46.39
CA ILE A 20 39.19 2.03 -45.86
C ILE A 20 40.44 1.64 -46.65
N GLY A 21 40.38 1.72 -47.99
CA GLY A 21 41.52 1.39 -48.86
C GLY A 21 42.69 2.36 -48.72
N PHE A 22 42.44 3.63 -48.40
CA PHE A 22 43.50 4.61 -48.13
C PHE A 22 44.17 4.37 -46.78
N ILE A 23 43.41 4.14 -45.71
CA ILE A 23 43.93 3.91 -44.36
C ILE A 23 44.84 2.68 -44.34
N GLU A 24 44.43 1.59 -44.98
CA GLU A 24 45.23 0.37 -45.09
C GLU A 24 46.54 0.62 -45.85
N LYS A 25 46.47 1.30 -47.00
CA LYS A 25 47.66 1.70 -47.76
C LYS A 25 48.59 2.60 -46.94
N PHE A 26 48.07 3.57 -46.21
CA PHE A 26 48.87 4.46 -45.37
C PHE A 26 49.50 3.71 -44.17
N ALA A 27 48.77 2.78 -43.55
CA ALA A 27 49.27 2.02 -42.42
C ALA A 27 50.37 1.03 -42.82
N LEU A 28 50.16 0.31 -43.93
CA LEU A 28 51.01 -0.79 -44.41
C LEU A 28 52.12 -0.35 -45.40
N ALA A 29 52.10 0.87 -45.92
CA ALA A 29 53.14 1.33 -46.86
C ALA A 29 54.52 1.43 -46.20
N ASP A 30 55.54 0.95 -46.92
CA ASP A 30 56.95 1.15 -46.58
C ASP A 30 57.35 2.64 -46.62
N ASP A 31 56.86 3.37 -47.63
CA ASP A 31 56.93 4.83 -47.71
C ASP A 31 55.54 5.46 -47.66
N ARG A 32 55.18 5.96 -46.46
CA ARG A 32 53.90 6.63 -46.22
C ARG A 32 53.79 7.98 -46.96
N GLY A 33 54.91 8.58 -47.40
CA GLY A 33 54.93 9.82 -48.16
C GLY A 33 54.26 9.69 -49.54
N GLU A 34 54.39 8.54 -50.19
CA GLU A 34 53.70 8.27 -51.46
C GLU A 34 52.19 8.10 -51.29
N ALA A 35 51.75 7.49 -50.18
CA ALA A 35 50.34 7.40 -49.86
C ALA A 35 49.74 8.79 -49.63
N LEU A 36 50.44 9.68 -48.92
CA LEU A 36 49.99 11.05 -48.65
C LEU A 36 49.72 11.89 -49.91
N LYS A 37 50.41 11.63 -51.04
CA LYS A 37 50.17 12.32 -52.33
C LYS A 37 48.78 12.07 -52.92
N GLN A 38 48.12 10.98 -52.52
CA GLN A 38 46.77 10.64 -52.98
C GLN A 38 45.69 11.49 -52.30
N LEU A 39 46.05 12.22 -51.22
CA LEU A 39 45.13 13.09 -50.50
C LEU A 39 45.01 14.45 -51.19
N ILE A 40 43.78 14.96 -51.25
CA ILE A 40 43.47 16.25 -51.88
C ILE A 40 43.95 17.39 -50.99
N PRO A 41 44.87 18.27 -51.44
CA PRO A 41 45.38 19.36 -50.62
C PRO A 41 44.27 20.27 -50.08
N GLY A 42 44.29 20.47 -48.76
CA GLY A 42 43.35 21.37 -48.09
C GLY A 42 42.03 20.74 -47.61
N THR A 43 41.86 19.42 -47.77
CA THR A 43 40.82 18.67 -47.05
C THR A 43 41.24 18.37 -45.61
N GLU A 44 40.29 18.01 -44.75
CA GLU A 44 40.59 17.67 -43.35
C GLU A 44 41.46 16.40 -43.24
N ASP A 45 41.20 15.39 -44.08
CA ASP A 45 42.00 14.16 -44.16
C ASP A 45 43.44 14.43 -44.58
N TYR A 46 43.65 15.34 -45.55
CA TYR A 46 44.98 15.78 -45.93
C TYR A 46 45.75 16.29 -44.72
N TYR A 47 45.17 17.19 -43.92
CA TYR A 47 45.85 17.71 -42.74
C TYR A 47 46.04 16.65 -41.66
N TYR A 48 45.05 15.78 -41.43
CA TYR A 48 45.12 14.72 -40.42
C TYR A 48 46.24 13.72 -40.70
N PHE A 49 46.27 13.10 -41.88
CA PHE A 49 47.26 12.06 -42.19
C PHE A 49 48.67 12.64 -42.35
N HIS A 50 48.83 13.86 -42.86
CA HIS A 50 50.14 14.53 -42.88
C HIS A 50 50.62 14.83 -41.46
N ALA A 51 49.75 15.35 -40.58
CA ALA A 51 50.11 15.61 -39.19
C ALA A 51 50.44 14.30 -38.44
N LEU A 52 49.67 13.23 -38.66
CA LEU A 52 49.95 11.92 -38.08
C LEU A 52 51.29 11.35 -38.56
N HIS A 53 51.63 11.51 -39.84
CA HIS A 53 52.92 11.09 -40.39
C HIS A 53 54.09 11.88 -39.77
N TYR A 54 53.99 13.20 -39.68
CA TYR A 54 55.03 14.04 -39.07
C TYR A 54 55.19 13.76 -37.57
N GLN A 55 54.10 13.46 -36.87
CA GLN A 55 54.14 13.05 -35.48
C GLN A 55 54.85 11.70 -35.31
N ASN A 56 54.55 10.70 -36.15
CA ASN A 56 55.18 9.39 -36.08
C ASN A 56 56.68 9.42 -36.45
N THR A 57 57.08 10.33 -37.35
CA THR A 57 58.48 10.51 -37.79
C THR A 57 59.26 11.56 -36.98
N ARG A 58 58.62 12.20 -35.99
CA ARG A 58 59.18 13.26 -35.12
C ARG A 58 59.74 14.46 -35.92
N GLN A 59 58.99 14.87 -36.93
CA GLN A 59 59.26 16.06 -37.74
C GLN A 59 58.54 17.29 -37.15
N ASP A 60 59.05 17.80 -36.02
CA ASP A 60 58.35 18.79 -35.18
C ASP A 60 58.04 20.11 -35.90
N ARG A 61 58.92 20.57 -36.79
CA ARG A 61 58.72 21.81 -37.57
C ARG A 61 57.57 21.65 -38.57
N GLN A 62 57.61 20.58 -39.37
CA GLN A 62 56.56 20.27 -40.33
C GLN A 62 55.21 20.04 -39.64
N LEU A 63 55.21 19.43 -38.45
CA LEU A 63 54.02 19.25 -37.64
C LEU A 63 53.43 20.60 -37.17
N ALA A 64 54.27 21.52 -36.68
CA ALA A 64 53.82 22.84 -36.27
C ALA A 64 53.22 23.64 -37.45
N ASP A 65 53.86 23.58 -38.63
CA ASP A 65 53.41 24.26 -39.83
C ASP A 65 52.07 23.71 -40.35
N ILE A 66 51.93 22.38 -40.44
CA ILE A 66 50.70 21.75 -40.92
C ILE A 66 49.53 22.01 -39.95
N LEU A 67 49.78 21.98 -38.62
CA LEU A 67 48.77 22.29 -37.61
C LEU A 67 48.34 23.76 -37.65
N THR A 68 49.26 24.68 -37.93
CA THR A 68 48.96 26.12 -38.09
C THR A 68 48.07 26.37 -39.31
N GLN A 69 48.40 25.74 -40.44
CA GLN A 69 47.58 25.83 -41.65
C GLN A 69 46.21 25.19 -41.45
N TRP A 70 46.17 24.02 -40.80
CA TRP A 70 44.93 23.31 -40.47
C TRP A 70 44.05 24.18 -39.56
N HIS A 71 44.62 24.84 -38.56
CA HIS A 71 43.87 25.74 -37.69
C HIS A 71 43.25 26.93 -38.42
N LYS A 72 44.00 27.56 -39.35
CA LYS A 72 43.48 28.68 -40.15
C LYS A 72 42.31 28.26 -41.03
N ARG A 73 42.36 27.07 -41.62
CA ARG A 73 41.34 26.60 -42.58
C ARG A 73 40.14 25.92 -41.92
N PHE A 74 40.37 25.17 -40.85
CA PHE A 74 39.35 24.50 -40.05
C PHE A 74 39.49 24.88 -38.57
N PRO A 75 38.94 26.03 -38.15
CA PRO A 75 39.10 26.52 -36.77
C PRO A 75 38.60 25.53 -35.72
N LYS A 76 37.51 24.80 -36.01
CA LYS A 76 36.93 23.76 -35.18
C LYS A 76 37.10 22.39 -35.87
N SER A 77 37.99 21.56 -35.35
CA SER A 77 38.28 20.22 -35.89
C SER A 77 38.53 19.25 -34.74
N SER A 78 37.72 18.19 -34.66
CA SER A 78 37.90 17.10 -33.69
C SER A 78 39.15 16.27 -34.01
N LEU A 79 39.44 16.06 -35.30
CA LEU A 79 40.63 15.34 -35.77
C LEU A 79 41.92 16.09 -35.40
N ARG A 80 41.94 17.42 -35.51
CA ARG A 80 43.07 18.23 -35.04
C ARG A 80 43.26 18.11 -33.54
N ASN A 81 42.16 18.16 -32.77
CA ASN A 81 42.24 17.99 -31.31
C ASN A 81 42.79 16.61 -30.93
N LEU A 82 42.46 15.56 -31.68
CA LEU A 82 43.04 14.22 -31.49
C LEU A 82 44.56 14.25 -31.67
N ILE A 83 45.08 14.87 -32.73
CA ILE A 83 46.53 15.00 -32.96
C ILE A 83 47.20 15.81 -31.85
N LEU A 84 46.61 16.93 -31.42
CA LEU A 84 47.12 17.76 -30.33
C LEU A 84 47.16 17.00 -28.99
N ASN A 85 46.10 16.23 -28.69
CA ASN A 85 46.03 15.39 -27.50
C ASN A 85 47.11 14.30 -27.53
N ARG A 86 47.28 13.66 -28.69
CA ARG A 86 48.32 12.66 -28.91
C ARG A 86 49.72 13.26 -28.75
N GLU A 87 49.95 14.47 -29.27
CA GLU A 87 51.24 15.15 -29.16
C GLU A 87 51.58 15.52 -27.72
N ALA A 88 50.58 15.99 -26.95
CA ALA A 88 50.74 16.25 -25.52
C ALA A 88 51.14 14.98 -24.76
N LEU A 89 50.55 13.82 -25.08
CA LEU A 89 50.93 12.55 -24.45
C LEU A 89 52.33 12.08 -24.87
N ILE A 90 52.67 12.17 -26.15
CA ILE A 90 53.98 11.76 -26.67
C ILE A 90 55.11 12.64 -26.09
N ASN A 91 54.86 13.93 -25.88
CA ASN A 91 55.86 14.85 -25.32
C ASN A 91 55.91 14.87 -23.80
N TYR A 92 55.05 14.13 -23.11
CA TYR A 92 55.02 14.08 -21.65
C TYR A 92 56.40 13.78 -20.99
N PRO A 93 57.23 12.85 -21.49
CA PRO A 93 58.55 12.60 -20.89
C PRO A 93 59.54 13.76 -21.05
N ARG A 94 59.34 14.64 -22.05
CA ARG A 94 60.23 15.79 -22.35
C ARG A 94 59.73 17.08 -21.71
N ASP A 95 58.41 17.30 -21.69
CA ASP A 95 57.78 18.51 -21.17
C ASP A 95 56.47 18.16 -20.42
N PRO A 96 56.59 17.57 -19.23
CA PRO A 96 55.43 17.11 -18.47
C PRO A 96 54.51 18.27 -18.05
N LYS A 97 55.07 19.48 -17.88
CA LYS A 97 54.30 20.65 -17.45
C LYS A 97 53.29 21.06 -18.50
N ASN A 98 53.72 21.27 -19.75
CA ASN A 98 52.81 21.68 -20.82
C ASN A 98 51.83 20.55 -21.19
N SER A 99 52.26 19.29 -21.15
CA SER A 99 51.37 18.13 -21.34
C SER A 99 50.26 18.05 -20.28
N LEU A 100 50.59 18.25 -19.00
CA LEU A 100 49.60 18.23 -17.92
C LEU A 100 48.66 19.44 -17.97
N GLU A 101 49.14 20.62 -18.34
CA GLU A 101 48.26 21.78 -18.57
C GLU A 101 47.32 21.55 -19.76
N HIS A 102 47.80 20.92 -20.82
CA HIS A 102 46.96 20.51 -21.94
C HIS A 102 45.87 19.53 -21.49
N ILE A 103 46.23 18.46 -20.79
CA ILE A 103 45.28 17.47 -20.25
C ILE A 103 44.28 18.11 -19.28
N ARG A 104 44.73 19.00 -18.39
CA ARG A 104 43.87 19.71 -17.44
C ARG A 104 42.81 20.54 -18.17
N ARG A 105 43.20 21.26 -19.23
CA ARG A 105 42.28 22.07 -20.04
C ARG A 105 41.28 21.22 -20.82
N GLU A 106 41.75 20.17 -21.49
CA GLU A 106 40.90 19.28 -22.30
C GLU A 106 39.88 18.51 -21.44
N LEU A 107 40.30 18.00 -20.28
CA LEU A 107 39.44 17.25 -19.36
C LEU A 107 38.68 18.16 -18.37
N LYS A 108 38.91 19.47 -18.42
CA LYS A 108 38.31 20.47 -17.51
C LYS A 108 38.49 20.11 -16.02
N LEU A 109 39.67 19.61 -15.65
CA LEU A 109 39.94 19.20 -14.27
C LEU A 109 40.08 20.41 -13.36
N GLN A 110 39.26 20.47 -12.30
CA GLN A 110 39.33 21.48 -11.26
C GLN A 110 39.87 20.87 -9.97
N PHE A 111 41.02 21.39 -9.52
CA PHE A 111 41.66 20.99 -8.26
C PHE A 111 41.34 21.94 -7.11
N SER A 112 40.14 22.55 -7.12
CA SER A 112 39.65 23.47 -6.10
C SER A 112 39.06 22.76 -4.87
N HIS A 113 39.39 21.49 -4.67
CA HIS A 113 38.94 20.74 -3.50
C HIS A 113 39.66 21.29 -2.27
N GLN A 114 38.92 21.99 -1.44
CA GLN A 114 39.38 22.43 -0.13
C GLN A 114 39.35 21.23 0.81
N GLN A 115 40.36 21.09 1.68
CA GLN A 115 40.28 20.13 2.77
C GLN A 115 39.02 20.47 3.58
N GLU A 116 38.05 19.55 3.67
CA GLU A 116 36.94 19.69 4.61
C GLU A 116 37.57 19.92 5.98
N GLY A 117 37.45 21.15 6.49
CA GLY A 117 38.10 21.55 7.72
C GLY A 117 37.74 20.55 8.80
N LYS A 118 38.75 20.01 9.51
CA LYS A 118 38.62 19.01 10.59
C LYS A 118 37.24 19.15 11.23
N ALA A 119 36.30 18.26 10.87
CA ALA A 119 34.95 18.32 11.40
C ALA A 119 35.12 18.41 12.92
N ARG A 120 34.69 19.52 13.54
CA ARG A 120 34.65 19.61 14.99
C ARG A 120 33.96 18.34 15.44
N ALA A 121 34.65 17.49 16.20
CA ALA A 121 34.07 16.29 16.74
C ALA A 121 32.85 16.73 17.57
N ARG A 122 31.66 16.68 16.98
CA ARG A 122 30.42 16.88 17.70
C ARG A 122 30.25 15.61 18.51
N GLU A 123 30.59 15.69 19.78
CA GLU A 123 30.32 14.64 20.74
C GLU A 123 28.81 14.56 20.92
N PHE A 124 28.19 13.60 20.25
CA PHE A 124 26.83 13.20 20.55
C PHE A 124 26.87 12.19 21.71
N PRO A 125 25.95 12.27 22.68
CA PRO A 125 25.83 11.24 23.69
C PRO A 125 25.60 9.89 23.02
N SER A 126 26.36 8.88 23.41
CA SER A 126 26.27 7.51 22.89
C SER A 126 25.07 6.73 23.43
N VAL A 127 24.32 7.32 24.36
CA VAL A 127 23.17 6.71 25.03
C VAL A 127 21.96 7.62 24.89
N LEU A 128 20.84 7.03 24.48
CA LEU A 128 19.55 7.73 24.45
C LEU A 128 19.05 7.97 25.88
N LYS A 129 18.50 9.16 26.12
CA LYS A 129 17.88 9.49 27.41
C LYS A 129 16.67 8.58 27.63
N GLN A 130 16.76 7.68 28.61
CA GLN A 130 15.70 6.69 28.86
C GLN A 130 14.37 7.32 29.27
N GLU A 131 14.40 8.51 29.88
CA GLU A 131 13.21 9.29 30.22
C GLU A 131 12.40 9.69 28.98
N GLU A 132 13.07 9.93 27.84
CA GLU A 132 12.45 10.26 26.56
C GLU A 132 11.92 9.01 25.84
N LEU A 133 12.35 7.81 26.25
CA LEU A 133 11.92 6.53 25.67
C LEU A 133 10.81 5.85 26.47
N SER A 134 10.16 6.56 27.40
CA SER A 134 9.09 6.01 28.21
C SER A 134 7.74 6.02 27.50
N TRP A 135 6.92 4.99 27.75
CA TRP A 135 5.54 4.90 27.22
C TRP A 135 4.73 6.17 27.52
N ASN A 136 4.85 6.69 28.73
CA ASN A 136 4.12 7.90 29.15
C ASN A 136 4.54 9.13 28.34
N LYS A 137 5.82 9.26 27.98
CA LYS A 137 6.32 10.34 27.13
C LYS A 137 5.76 10.22 25.71
N PHE A 138 5.84 9.04 25.12
CA PHE A 138 5.28 8.78 23.79
C PHE A 138 3.77 8.99 23.75
N LEU A 139 3.04 8.55 24.76
CA LEU A 139 1.60 8.77 24.86
C LEU A 139 1.27 10.27 24.96
N ALA A 140 1.99 11.02 25.81
CA ALA A 140 1.79 12.45 25.95
C ALA A 140 2.12 13.22 24.65
N ASP A 141 3.15 12.81 23.92
CA ASP A 141 3.51 13.39 22.63
C ASP A 141 2.48 13.02 21.55
N ALA A 142 2.01 11.77 21.51
CA ALA A 142 1.01 11.31 20.55
C ALA A 142 -0.35 12.02 20.72
N LEU A 143 -0.71 12.36 21.96
CA LEU A 143 -1.95 13.08 22.29
C LEU A 143 -1.81 14.60 22.23
N ARG A 144 -0.61 15.14 22.00
CA ARG A 144 -0.38 16.59 22.04
C ARG A 144 -1.15 17.29 20.91
N GLY A 145 -2.12 18.13 21.31
CA GLY A 145 -2.93 18.93 20.37
C GLY A 145 -4.02 18.14 19.65
N ILE A 146 -4.30 16.90 20.06
CA ILE A 146 -5.26 16.02 19.40
C ILE A 146 -6.29 15.50 20.42
N GLN A 147 -7.56 15.49 20.02
CA GLN A 147 -8.68 15.03 20.87
C GLN A 147 -9.05 13.55 20.63
N THR A 148 -8.45 12.90 19.63
CA THR A 148 -8.67 11.51 19.22
C THR A 148 -7.38 10.69 19.39
N LEU A 149 -7.41 9.40 19.05
CA LEU A 149 -6.28 8.49 19.15
C LEU A 149 -5.62 8.24 17.78
N GLN A 150 -5.70 9.20 16.85
CA GLN A 150 -5.22 9.05 15.46
C GLN A 150 -3.74 8.67 15.38
N ASN A 151 -2.91 9.20 16.29
CA ASN A 151 -1.49 8.89 16.37
C ASN A 151 -1.16 7.59 17.11
N ILE A 152 -2.17 6.90 17.65
CA ILE A 152 -2.01 5.61 18.31
C ILE A 152 -2.52 4.52 17.37
N THR A 153 -1.71 3.49 17.18
CA THR A 153 -2.04 2.34 16.34
C THR A 153 -2.92 1.34 17.10
N ARG A 154 -3.61 0.44 16.39
CA ARG A 154 -4.52 -0.54 17.03
C ARG A 154 -3.79 -1.49 17.97
N ASN A 155 -2.55 -1.85 17.64
CA ASN A 155 -1.72 -2.74 18.46
C ASN A 155 -1.36 -2.13 19.83
N GLU A 156 -1.36 -0.80 19.90
CA GLU A 156 -1.02 -0.05 21.11
C GLU A 156 -2.23 0.16 22.03
N PHE A 157 -3.45 -0.17 21.59
CA PHE A 157 -4.66 -0.02 22.43
C PHE A 157 -4.60 -0.87 23.70
N PHE A 158 -3.99 -2.05 23.63
CA PHE A 158 -3.80 -2.87 24.83
C PHE A 158 -2.91 -2.18 25.86
N ALA A 159 -1.78 -1.61 25.42
CA ALA A 159 -0.86 -0.87 26.28
C ALA A 159 -1.50 0.41 26.84
N LEU A 160 -2.27 1.13 26.01
CA LEU A 160 -3.01 2.32 26.40
C LEU A 160 -4.03 2.05 27.52
N LEU A 161 -4.79 0.96 27.39
CA LEU A 161 -5.79 0.58 28.39
C LEU A 161 -5.14 0.06 29.67
N THR A 162 -4.03 -0.68 29.54
CA THR A 162 -3.26 -1.20 30.68
C THR A 162 -2.53 -0.09 31.44
N SER A 163 -2.14 1.00 30.78
CA SER A 163 -1.49 2.14 31.45
C SER A 163 -2.45 2.95 32.34
N GLY A 164 -3.74 2.63 32.36
CA GLY A 164 -4.73 3.32 33.18
C GLY A 164 -5.03 4.75 32.72
N HIS A 165 -4.77 5.07 31.44
CA HIS A 165 -5.04 6.39 30.90
C HIS A 165 -6.56 6.64 30.82
N ALA A 166 -7.03 7.71 31.45
CA ALA A 166 -8.45 8.06 31.43
C ALA A 166 -8.85 8.60 30.06
N LEU A 167 -9.67 7.83 29.33
CA LEU A 167 -10.13 8.21 28.00
C LEU A 167 -11.22 9.28 28.05
N THR A 168 -11.07 10.32 27.25
CA THR A 168 -12.16 11.27 26.97
C THR A 168 -13.23 10.61 26.10
N GLY A 169 -14.42 11.21 26.01
CA GLY A 169 -15.52 10.68 25.18
C GLY A 169 -15.13 10.50 23.70
N ALA A 170 -14.41 11.48 23.13
CA ALA A 170 -13.92 11.41 21.76
C ALA A 170 -12.86 10.32 21.56
N GLN A 171 -11.91 10.19 22.49
CA GLN A 171 -10.90 9.13 22.46
C GLN A 171 -11.52 7.74 22.61
N ARG A 172 -12.50 7.58 23.51
CA ARG A 172 -13.23 6.32 23.70
C ARG A 172 -13.93 5.90 22.42
N ARG A 173 -14.63 6.82 21.76
CA ARG A 173 -15.34 6.52 20.51
C ARG A 173 -14.38 6.22 19.36
N ASP A 174 -13.27 6.95 19.25
CA ASP A 174 -12.22 6.64 18.27
C ASP A 174 -11.64 5.23 18.51
N LEU A 175 -11.34 4.89 19.78
CA LEU A 175 -10.89 3.54 20.17
C LEU A 175 -11.91 2.47 19.76
N LEU A 176 -13.17 2.61 20.18
CA LEU A 176 -14.22 1.62 19.89
C LEU A 176 -14.50 1.48 18.38
N SER A 177 -14.36 2.57 17.61
CA SER A 177 -14.55 2.54 16.16
C SER A 177 -13.46 1.74 15.43
N ARG A 178 -12.24 1.72 15.98
CA ARG A 178 -11.05 1.10 15.39
C ARG A 178 -10.71 -0.26 16.00
N ALA A 179 -11.24 -0.56 17.19
CA ALA A 179 -11.03 -1.82 17.89
C ALA A 179 -11.70 -2.99 17.14
N ASP A 180 -10.94 -4.07 17.01
CA ASP A 180 -11.35 -5.35 16.40
C ASP A 180 -11.15 -6.53 17.36
N ASN A 181 -10.28 -6.40 18.36
CA ASN A 181 -9.99 -7.44 19.33
C ASN A 181 -10.95 -7.39 20.55
N PRO A 182 -11.73 -8.46 20.82
CA PRO A 182 -12.61 -8.53 22.00
C PRO A 182 -11.85 -8.64 23.33
N ASP A 183 -10.56 -9.00 23.35
CA ASP A 183 -9.79 -9.24 24.57
C ASP A 183 -9.15 -7.96 25.16
N LEU A 184 -9.61 -6.78 24.73
CA LEU A 184 -9.11 -5.51 25.23
C LEU A 184 -9.47 -5.31 26.73
N PRO A 185 -8.50 -4.89 27.57
CA PRO A 185 -8.73 -4.66 29.00
C PRO A 185 -9.85 -3.65 29.25
N GLY A 186 -10.84 -4.01 30.06
CA GLY A 186 -11.93 -3.10 30.43
C GLY A 186 -12.90 -2.74 29.29
N LEU A 187 -12.87 -3.47 28.16
CA LEU A 187 -13.71 -3.19 26.98
C LEU A 187 -15.21 -3.07 27.30
N ILE A 188 -15.72 -3.95 28.17
CA ILE A 188 -17.14 -3.95 28.57
C ILE A 188 -17.52 -2.66 29.28
N ALA A 189 -16.68 -2.19 30.20
CA ALA A 189 -16.89 -0.92 30.89
C ALA A 189 -16.88 0.25 29.90
N LEU A 190 -15.95 0.27 28.94
CA LEU A 190 -15.89 1.31 27.90
C LEU A 190 -17.16 1.33 27.03
N ILE A 191 -17.64 0.17 26.60
CA ILE A 191 -18.87 0.07 25.81
C ILE A 191 -20.07 0.55 26.64
N LEU A 192 -20.18 0.16 27.91
CA LEU A 192 -21.27 0.61 28.79
C LEU A 192 -21.25 2.12 29.01
N GLU A 193 -20.06 2.72 29.17
CA GLU A 193 -19.90 4.16 29.30
C GLU A 193 -20.26 4.90 28.01
N ASP A 194 -19.83 4.40 26.85
CA ASP A 194 -20.23 4.96 25.55
C ASP A 194 -21.75 4.90 25.37
N LEU A 195 -22.35 3.74 25.63
CA LEU A 195 -23.79 3.51 25.51
C LEU A 195 -24.64 4.44 26.40
N LYS A 196 -24.10 4.91 27.53
CA LYS A 196 -24.75 5.90 28.40
C LYS A 196 -24.64 7.33 27.87
N SER A 197 -23.69 7.59 26.97
CA SER A 197 -23.48 8.91 26.39
C SER A 197 -24.61 9.31 25.44
N LYS A 198 -24.84 10.62 25.31
CA LYS A 198 -25.85 11.17 24.38
C LYS A 198 -25.46 11.01 22.91
N GLU A 199 -24.17 10.80 22.64
CA GLU A 199 -23.65 10.68 21.28
C GLU A 199 -23.77 9.26 20.71
N SER A 200 -24.05 8.28 21.57
CA SER A 200 -24.15 6.88 21.17
C SER A 200 -25.40 6.65 20.33
N ARG A 201 -25.22 5.97 19.20
CA ARG A 201 -26.31 5.49 18.36
C ARG A 201 -26.82 4.12 18.80
N GLY A 202 -26.29 3.61 19.92
CA GLY A 202 -26.66 2.34 20.52
C GLY A 202 -25.84 1.16 20.01
N PHE A 203 -26.23 -0.04 20.45
CA PHE A 203 -25.50 -1.26 20.12
C PHE A 203 -25.53 -1.55 18.61
N GLY A 204 -24.37 -1.90 18.06
CA GLY A 204 -24.15 -2.13 16.63
C GLY A 204 -23.54 -0.97 15.85
N GLU A 205 -23.29 0.19 16.48
CA GLU A 205 -22.56 1.31 15.86
C GLU A 205 -21.12 0.92 15.47
N PHE A 206 -20.39 0.31 16.40
CA PHE A 206 -19.00 -0.09 16.20
C PHE A 206 -18.85 -1.56 15.83
N ASN A 207 -17.81 -1.87 15.06
CA ASN A 207 -17.48 -3.24 14.64
C ASN A 207 -17.14 -4.14 15.83
N ILE A 208 -16.50 -3.59 16.87
CA ILE A 208 -16.14 -4.33 18.08
C ILE A 208 -17.36 -5.02 18.73
N HIS A 209 -18.55 -4.43 18.64
CA HIS A 209 -19.79 -5.02 19.15
C HIS A 209 -20.08 -6.41 18.56
N ARG A 210 -19.70 -6.64 17.30
CA ARG A 210 -19.88 -7.92 16.60
C ARG A 210 -18.77 -8.93 16.94
N ALA A 211 -17.62 -8.46 17.39
CA ALA A 211 -16.48 -9.30 17.74
C ALA A 211 -16.65 -9.95 19.13
N LEU A 212 -17.41 -9.33 20.03
CA LEU A 212 -17.63 -9.80 21.41
C LEU A 212 -17.99 -11.28 21.54
N THR A 213 -17.54 -11.88 22.65
CA THR A 213 -17.87 -13.26 23.03
C THR A 213 -19.24 -13.34 23.71
N ILE A 214 -19.81 -14.55 23.83
CA ILE A 214 -21.11 -14.76 24.50
C ILE A 214 -21.04 -14.30 25.96
N ALA A 215 -19.96 -14.64 26.68
CA ALA A 215 -19.78 -14.23 28.07
C ALA A 215 -19.75 -12.70 28.22
N GLN A 216 -19.06 -12.01 27.31
CA GLN A 216 -19.01 -10.54 27.27
C GLN A 216 -20.37 -9.91 26.95
N LEU A 217 -21.13 -10.51 26.03
CA LEU A 217 -22.50 -10.05 25.73
C LEU A 217 -23.43 -10.24 26.94
N ASP A 218 -23.32 -11.38 27.63
CA ASP A 218 -24.08 -11.64 28.86
C ASP A 218 -23.73 -10.65 29.98
N GLU A 219 -22.46 -10.26 30.11
CA GLU A 219 -22.00 -9.22 31.03
C GLU A 219 -22.57 -7.84 30.67
N LEU A 220 -22.52 -7.45 29.39
CA LEU A 220 -23.15 -6.22 28.89
C LEU A 220 -24.65 -6.18 29.20
N ARG A 221 -25.36 -7.30 29.00
CA ARG A 221 -26.78 -7.44 29.33
C ARG A 221 -27.03 -7.26 30.83
N GLY A 222 -26.12 -7.73 31.68
CA GLY A 222 -26.16 -7.52 33.12
C GLY A 222 -26.12 -6.03 33.49
N GLY A 223 -25.27 -5.26 32.82
CA GLY A 223 -25.16 -3.81 33.00
C GLY A 223 -26.30 -3.00 32.38
N ARG A 224 -26.91 -3.47 31.29
CA ARG A 224 -27.94 -2.74 30.53
C ARG A 224 -29.02 -3.66 29.96
N LYS A 225 -30.15 -3.77 30.66
CA LYS A 225 -31.26 -4.69 30.31
C LYS A 225 -32.03 -4.31 29.04
N ASP A 226 -32.02 -3.03 28.67
CA ASP A 226 -32.66 -2.51 27.45
C ASP A 226 -32.00 -3.00 26.15
N LEU A 227 -30.79 -3.58 26.21
CA LEU A 227 -30.14 -4.22 25.07
C LEU A 227 -31.00 -5.33 24.44
N LEU A 228 -31.88 -5.97 25.20
CA LEU A 228 -32.82 -6.97 24.69
C LEU A 228 -33.89 -6.38 23.74
N LEU A 229 -34.06 -5.06 23.73
CA LEU A 229 -34.93 -4.37 22.78
C LEU A 229 -34.20 -4.05 21.47
N ASN A 230 -32.86 -4.06 21.47
CA ASN A 230 -32.06 -3.71 20.31
C ASN A 230 -31.88 -4.92 19.38
N ALA A 231 -32.34 -4.79 18.14
CA ALA A 231 -32.24 -5.84 17.14
C ALA A 231 -30.79 -6.25 16.83
N ASN A 232 -29.86 -5.29 16.75
CA ASN A 232 -28.45 -5.59 16.45
C ASN A 232 -27.81 -6.47 17.54
N TYR A 233 -28.17 -6.23 18.81
CA TYR A 233 -27.70 -7.05 19.92
C TYR A 233 -28.22 -8.49 19.80
N VAL A 234 -29.53 -8.65 19.58
CA VAL A 234 -30.17 -9.96 19.43
C VAL A 234 -29.57 -10.73 18.26
N HIS A 235 -29.39 -10.09 17.10
CA HIS A 235 -28.79 -10.73 15.93
C HIS A 235 -27.33 -11.13 16.16
N THR A 236 -26.55 -10.28 16.83
CA THR A 236 -25.15 -10.58 17.18
C THR A 236 -25.08 -11.77 18.13
N TYR A 237 -25.93 -11.80 19.17
CA TYR A 237 -25.99 -12.91 20.11
C TYR A 237 -26.35 -14.24 19.41
N LEU A 238 -27.36 -14.21 18.54
CA LEU A 238 -27.75 -15.39 17.76
C LEU A 238 -26.67 -15.86 16.80
N ALA A 239 -25.93 -14.95 16.17
CA ALA A 239 -24.81 -15.30 15.31
C ALA A 239 -23.72 -16.06 16.07
N LYS A 240 -23.44 -15.66 17.33
CA LYS A 240 -22.46 -16.32 18.20
C LYS A 240 -22.93 -17.68 18.73
N LEU A 241 -24.24 -17.90 18.82
CA LEU A 241 -24.81 -19.20 19.22
C LEU A 241 -24.75 -20.26 18.11
N ARG A 242 -24.51 -19.86 16.85
CA ARG A 242 -24.39 -20.79 15.72
C ARG A 242 -23.28 -21.80 16.00
N PRO A 243 -23.45 -23.06 15.56
CA PRO A 243 -22.38 -24.05 15.64
C PRO A 243 -21.10 -23.54 14.96
N GLY A 244 -19.95 -23.93 15.51
CA GLY A 244 -18.65 -23.58 14.94
C GLY A 244 -18.48 -24.16 13.53
N ALA A 245 -17.45 -23.68 12.81
CA ALA A 245 -17.18 -24.09 11.43
C ALA A 245 -17.00 -25.61 11.25
N ASP A 246 -16.59 -26.30 12.31
CA ASP A 246 -16.33 -27.75 12.29
C ASP A 246 -17.61 -28.61 12.36
N ALA A 247 -18.77 -28.01 12.66
CA ALA A 247 -20.02 -28.73 12.82
C ALA A 247 -21.07 -28.29 11.80
N ASN A 248 -21.51 -29.21 10.93
CA ASN A 248 -22.51 -28.92 9.90
C ASN A 248 -23.95 -29.21 10.40
N PRO A 249 -24.79 -28.19 10.64
CA PRO A 249 -26.15 -28.39 11.13
C PRO A 249 -27.09 -29.01 10.08
N ALA A 250 -26.73 -28.99 8.80
CA ALA A 250 -27.53 -29.62 7.76
C ALA A 250 -27.30 -31.14 7.70
N ALA A 251 -26.09 -31.59 8.01
CA ALA A 251 -25.71 -33.00 7.97
C ALA A 251 -25.94 -33.72 9.32
N SER A 252 -25.86 -33.00 10.44
CA SER A 252 -25.97 -33.56 11.79
C SER A 252 -27.25 -33.09 12.51
N PRO A 253 -28.28 -33.94 12.63
CA PRO A 253 -29.54 -33.60 13.31
C PRO A 253 -29.36 -33.17 14.76
N GLU A 254 -28.42 -33.77 15.49
CA GLU A 254 -28.15 -33.50 16.91
C GLU A 254 -27.60 -32.08 17.10
N VAL A 255 -26.67 -31.67 16.24
CA VAL A 255 -26.09 -30.33 16.24
C VAL A 255 -27.16 -29.28 15.95
N ARG A 256 -28.04 -29.55 14.98
CA ARG A 256 -29.17 -28.66 14.64
C ARG A 256 -30.14 -28.53 15.81
N LYS A 257 -30.51 -29.65 16.44
CA LYS A 257 -31.38 -29.68 17.62
C LYS A 257 -30.79 -28.86 18.76
N ALA A 258 -29.52 -29.12 19.11
CA ALA A 258 -28.84 -28.42 20.20
C ALA A 258 -28.74 -26.91 19.94
N TYR A 259 -28.48 -26.49 18.69
CA TYR A 259 -28.49 -25.08 18.30
C TYR A 259 -29.87 -24.45 18.48
N LEU A 260 -30.92 -25.08 17.96
CA LEU A 260 -32.29 -24.56 18.05
C LEU A 260 -32.75 -24.45 19.51
N GLU A 261 -32.38 -25.38 20.38
CA GLU A 261 -32.68 -25.32 21.82
C GLU A 261 -31.95 -24.17 22.52
N ARG A 262 -30.66 -23.96 22.24
CA ARG A 262 -29.91 -22.79 22.75
C ARG A 262 -30.51 -21.47 22.25
N ALA A 263 -30.81 -21.38 20.95
CA ALA A 263 -31.39 -20.19 20.34
C ALA A 263 -32.79 -19.88 20.91
N TRP A 264 -33.63 -20.91 21.08
CA TRP A 264 -34.96 -20.75 21.67
C TRP A 264 -34.89 -20.29 23.13
N LYS A 265 -34.00 -20.87 23.95
CA LYS A 265 -33.81 -20.47 25.37
C LYS A 265 -33.51 -18.98 25.52
N PHE A 266 -32.78 -18.40 24.58
CA PHE A 266 -32.50 -16.96 24.55
C PHE A 266 -33.70 -16.16 24.02
N VAL A 267 -34.24 -16.55 22.86
CA VAL A 267 -35.29 -15.78 22.16
C VAL A 267 -36.63 -15.81 22.89
N SER A 268 -36.92 -16.84 23.68
CA SER A 268 -38.15 -16.93 24.49
C SER A 268 -38.26 -15.80 25.53
N GLN A 269 -37.13 -15.28 25.99
CA GLN A 269 -37.04 -14.20 26.99
C GLN A 269 -37.24 -12.80 26.38
N LEU A 270 -37.20 -12.67 25.06
CA LEU A 270 -37.31 -11.38 24.38
C LEU A 270 -38.75 -10.85 24.43
N GLY A 271 -38.90 -9.53 24.26
CA GLY A 271 -40.21 -8.89 24.20
C GLY A 271 -41.03 -9.25 22.93
N PRO A 272 -42.29 -8.81 22.84
CA PRO A 272 -43.16 -9.05 21.69
C PRO A 272 -42.64 -8.47 20.35
N SER A 273 -41.74 -7.48 20.38
CA SER A 273 -41.11 -6.91 19.18
C SER A 273 -40.37 -7.95 18.33
N PHE A 274 -39.94 -9.07 18.93
CA PHE A 274 -39.24 -10.17 18.27
C PHE A 274 -40.16 -11.36 17.93
N ASN A 275 -41.48 -11.16 17.88
CA ASN A 275 -42.44 -12.23 17.56
C ASN A 275 -42.17 -12.90 16.21
N SER A 276 -41.72 -12.16 15.20
CA SER A 276 -41.30 -12.74 13.91
C SER A 276 -40.15 -13.75 14.08
N LEU A 277 -39.15 -13.41 14.89
CA LEU A 277 -37.99 -14.27 15.17
C LEU A 277 -38.37 -15.49 16.02
N LYS A 278 -39.23 -15.29 17.04
CA LYS A 278 -39.81 -16.39 17.84
C LYS A 278 -40.57 -17.37 16.95
N ALA A 279 -41.45 -16.86 16.08
CA ALA A 279 -42.22 -17.68 15.15
C ALA A 279 -41.31 -18.44 14.18
N HIS A 280 -40.26 -17.80 13.66
CA HIS A 280 -39.30 -18.43 12.78
C HIS A 280 -38.56 -19.60 13.45
N LEU A 281 -38.00 -19.40 14.65
CA LEU A 281 -37.29 -20.46 15.37
C LEU A 281 -38.20 -21.62 15.78
N LEU A 282 -39.42 -21.32 16.24
CA LEU A 282 -40.41 -22.36 16.56
C LEU A 282 -40.81 -23.16 15.32
N TYR A 283 -41.04 -22.49 14.20
CA TYR A 283 -41.33 -23.16 12.93
C TYR A 283 -40.19 -24.09 12.53
N GLN A 284 -38.94 -23.62 12.56
CA GLN A 284 -37.76 -24.44 12.25
C GLN A 284 -37.65 -25.66 13.18
N ARG A 285 -37.98 -25.50 14.46
CA ARG A 285 -37.98 -26.59 15.43
C ARG A 285 -39.09 -27.60 15.17
N LEU A 286 -40.32 -27.15 14.90
CA LEU A 286 -41.45 -28.02 14.58
C LEU A 286 -41.22 -28.82 13.29
N VAL A 287 -40.67 -28.19 12.25
CA VAL A 287 -40.30 -28.89 11.00
C VAL A 287 -39.24 -29.95 11.26
N PHE A 288 -38.26 -29.64 12.11
CA PHE A 288 -37.23 -30.61 12.51
C PHE A 288 -37.83 -31.76 13.32
N ASP A 289 -38.69 -31.50 14.30
CA ASP A 289 -39.32 -32.58 15.09
C ASP A 289 -40.19 -33.48 14.20
N TYR A 290 -40.94 -32.87 13.28
CA TYR A 290 -41.76 -33.59 12.32
C TYR A 290 -40.92 -34.52 11.43
N SER A 291 -39.75 -34.08 10.97
CA SER A 291 -38.85 -34.94 10.17
C SER A 291 -38.25 -36.10 10.97
N GLN A 292 -38.27 -36.01 12.31
CA GLN A 292 -37.85 -37.08 13.22
C GLN A 292 -39.03 -37.90 13.77
N GLY A 293 -40.26 -37.65 13.30
CA GLY A 293 -41.48 -38.33 13.77
C GLY A 293 -41.95 -37.92 15.18
N VAL A 294 -41.45 -36.79 15.71
CA VAL A 294 -41.78 -36.29 17.05
C VAL A 294 -42.85 -35.20 16.95
N HIS A 295 -43.93 -35.35 17.73
CA HIS A 295 -45.01 -34.37 17.79
C HIS A 295 -45.15 -33.80 19.21
N ASP A 296 -44.70 -32.57 19.40
CA ASP A 296 -44.77 -31.85 20.67
C ASP A 296 -45.96 -30.86 20.63
N ALA A 297 -47.04 -31.23 21.33
CA ALA A 297 -48.27 -30.44 21.36
C ALA A 297 -48.07 -29.07 22.04
N ASP A 298 -47.27 -28.99 23.10
CA ASP A 298 -47.02 -27.75 23.84
C ASP A 298 -46.24 -26.75 23.01
N ARG A 299 -45.25 -27.23 22.25
CA ARG A 299 -44.48 -26.41 21.30
C ARG A 299 -45.34 -25.91 20.16
N PHE A 300 -46.20 -26.76 19.62
CA PHE A 300 -47.15 -26.37 18.58
C PHE A 300 -48.12 -25.30 19.09
N MET A 301 -48.66 -25.47 20.30
CA MET A 301 -49.53 -24.47 20.92
C MET A 301 -48.80 -23.14 21.19
N THR A 302 -47.53 -23.21 21.62
CA THR A 302 -46.69 -22.02 21.78
C THR A 302 -46.48 -21.29 20.46
N TYR A 303 -46.26 -22.02 19.37
CA TYR A 303 -46.20 -21.45 18.03
C TYR A 303 -47.52 -20.79 17.67
N VAL A 304 -48.66 -21.48 17.79
CA VAL A 304 -50.01 -21.00 17.42
C VAL A 304 -50.41 -19.73 18.17
N LYS A 305 -50.09 -19.63 19.47
CA LYS A 305 -50.37 -18.45 20.31
C LYS A 305 -49.71 -17.15 19.85
N LEU A 306 -48.65 -17.21 19.04
CA LEU A 306 -48.02 -16.01 18.52
C LEU A 306 -48.95 -15.29 17.54
N PRO A 307 -49.19 -13.97 17.72
CA PRO A 307 -50.04 -13.18 16.83
C PRO A 307 -49.39 -13.16 15.45
N ARG A 308 -50.16 -13.44 14.39
CA ARG A 308 -49.65 -13.52 13.01
C ARG A 308 -50.69 -13.01 12.03
N ARG A 309 -50.24 -12.45 10.92
CA ARG A 309 -51.13 -12.08 9.81
C ARG A 309 -51.15 -13.22 8.81
N ALA A 310 -52.20 -14.05 8.85
CA ALA A 310 -52.40 -15.13 7.90
C ALA A 310 -53.88 -15.23 7.49
N PRO A 311 -54.19 -15.69 6.27
CA PRO A 311 -55.57 -15.73 5.76
C PRO A 311 -56.53 -16.57 6.61
N TYR A 312 -56.01 -17.58 7.31
CA TYR A 312 -56.79 -18.47 8.18
C TYR A 312 -57.07 -17.89 9.57
N VAL A 313 -56.54 -16.71 9.92
CA VAL A 313 -56.80 -16.09 11.23
C VAL A 313 -58.00 -15.17 11.15
N HIS A 314 -58.98 -15.40 12.02
CA HIS A 314 -60.22 -14.62 12.04
C HIS A 314 -59.94 -13.13 12.35
N PRO A 315 -60.44 -12.17 11.54
CA PRO A 315 -60.12 -10.74 11.69
C PRO A 315 -60.47 -10.15 13.07
N ASP A 316 -61.50 -10.68 13.73
CA ASP A 316 -61.94 -10.17 15.03
C ASP A 316 -60.97 -10.45 16.18
N TRP A 317 -60.07 -11.44 16.05
CA TRP A 317 -59.04 -11.67 17.06
C TRP A 317 -58.08 -10.49 17.18
N ALA A 318 -57.69 -9.90 16.04
CA ALA A 318 -56.86 -8.70 16.02
C ALA A 318 -57.55 -7.48 16.64
N ARG A 319 -58.90 -7.43 16.57
CA ARG A 319 -59.71 -6.35 17.15
C ARG A 319 -59.89 -6.53 18.66
N LYS A 320 -60.17 -7.76 19.12
CA LYS A 320 -60.43 -8.09 20.53
C LYS A 320 -59.15 -8.05 21.37
N GLU A 321 -58.03 -8.51 20.83
CA GLU A 321 -56.75 -8.60 21.56
C GLU A 321 -55.74 -7.55 21.08
N ARG A 322 -56.16 -6.29 21.03
CA ARG A 322 -55.40 -5.19 20.39
C ARG A 322 -53.96 -5.02 20.93
N GLU A 323 -53.71 -5.36 22.19
CA GLU A 323 -52.37 -5.27 22.80
C GLU A 323 -51.40 -6.35 22.30
N LEU A 324 -51.85 -7.60 22.20
CA LEU A 324 -51.06 -8.70 21.66
C LEU A 324 -50.74 -8.48 20.18
N TRP A 325 -51.68 -7.87 19.45
CA TRP A 325 -51.57 -7.59 18.03
C TRP A 325 -50.81 -6.29 17.68
N ARG A 326 -50.18 -5.62 18.66
CA ARG A 326 -49.28 -4.48 18.39
C ARG A 326 -48.04 -4.89 17.59
N HIS A 327 -47.54 -6.10 17.83
CA HIS A 327 -46.35 -6.66 17.15
C HIS A 327 -46.64 -8.07 16.60
N PRO A 328 -47.43 -8.19 15.52
CA PRO A 328 -47.71 -9.49 14.92
C PRO A 328 -46.45 -10.02 14.21
N ALA A 329 -46.22 -11.32 14.30
CA ALA A 329 -45.17 -12.02 13.59
C ALA A 329 -45.37 -11.91 12.07
N ASN A 330 -44.35 -11.44 11.38
CA ASN A 330 -44.26 -11.49 9.93
C ASN A 330 -43.63 -12.83 9.51
N LEU A 331 -44.45 -13.74 9.00
CA LEU A 331 -44.01 -15.07 8.57
C LEU A 331 -43.14 -15.05 7.30
N GLY A 332 -43.19 -13.97 6.52
CA GLY A 332 -42.36 -13.79 5.32
C GLY A 332 -41.01 -13.11 5.60
N GLN A 333 -40.74 -12.73 6.85
CA GLN A 333 -39.48 -12.09 7.22
C GLN A 333 -38.33 -13.11 7.15
N ASN A 334 -37.30 -12.80 6.36
CA ASN A 334 -36.13 -13.65 6.22
C ASN A 334 -35.10 -13.31 7.29
N PHE A 335 -34.63 -14.34 7.99
CA PHE A 335 -33.54 -14.26 8.97
C PHE A 335 -32.37 -15.09 8.42
N ARG A 336 -31.41 -14.42 7.77
CA ARG A 336 -30.20 -15.03 7.20
C ARG A 336 -29.11 -15.22 8.25
#